data_AF-A0A353DCI8-F1
#
_entry.id   AF-A0A353DCI8-F1
#
_cell.length_a   1.000
_cell.length_b   1.000
_cell.length_c   1.000
_cell.angle_alpha   90.00
_cell.angle_beta   90.00
_cell.angle_gamma   90.00
#
_symmetry.space_group_name_H-M   'P 1'
#
loop_
_entity.id
_entity.type
_entity.pdbx_description
1 polymer ?
#
loop_
_entity_poly.entity_id
_entity_poly.type
_entity_poly.pdbx_seq_one_letter_code
_entity_poly.pdbx_strand_id
1 'polypeptide(L)' 'MDEEGFGNCTNQFECEAVCPKEISADHIAKLNRDYLVASARETAS' A
#
# COMPACT_ATOMS: atom_id res chain seq x y z
N MET A 1 1.56 6.67 6.17
CA MET A 1 2.75 6.01 5.59
C MET A 1 4.00 6.83 5.87
N ASP A 2 4.05 8.09 5.41
CA ASP A 2 5.22 8.95 5.62
C ASP A 2 5.43 9.39 7.08
N GLU A 3 4.37 9.74 7.81
CA GLU A 3 4.44 10.16 9.22
C GLU A 3 5.06 9.08 10.13
N GLU A 4 4.73 7.82 9.85
CA GLU A 4 5.25 6.67 10.60
C GLU A 4 6.65 6.23 10.16
N GLY A 5 7.27 6.92 9.20
CA GLY A 5 8.62 6.62 8.71
C GLY A 5 8.73 5.35 7.85
N PHE A 6 7.62 4.69 7.51
CA PHE A 6 7.63 3.50 6.65
C PHE A 6 7.87 3.83 5.18
N GLY A 7 7.55 5.07 4.76
CA GLY A 7 7.55 5.46 3.36
C GLY A 7 6.46 4.75 2.55
N ASN A 8 6.50 4.95 1.22
CA ASN A 8 5.56 4.34 0.29
C ASN A 8 6.18 3.14 -0.45
N CYS A 9 5.32 2.26 -0.97
CA CYS A 9 5.76 1.11 -1.77
C CYS A 9 6.59 1.54 -3.00
N THR A 10 7.78 0.97 -3.17
CA THR A 10 8.67 1.19 -4.32
C THR A 10 8.67 0.04 -5.33
N ASN A 11 7.81 -0.95 -5.14
CA ASN A 11 7.63 -2.12 -6.02
C ASN A 11 8.87 -3.02 -6.17
N GLN A 12 9.62 -3.24 -5.09
CA GLN A 12 10.73 -4.21 -5.09
C GLN A 12 10.26 -5.67 -4.92
N PHE A 13 9.02 -5.87 -4.46
CA PHE A 13 8.37 -7.18 -4.31
C PHE A 13 9.05 -8.20 -3.38
N GLU A 14 10.10 -7.82 -2.65
CA GLU A 14 10.73 -8.66 -1.62
C GLU A 14 9.74 -9.11 -0.54
N CYS A 15 8.78 -8.26 -0.19
CA CYS A 15 7.78 -8.53 0.83
C CYS A 15 6.88 -9.73 0.51
N GLU A 16 6.49 -9.93 -0.74
CA GLU A 16 5.67 -11.07 -1.17
C GLU A 16 6.47 -12.37 -1.11
N ALA A 17 7.74 -12.33 -1.56
CA ALA A 17 8.62 -13.50 -1.58
C ALA A 17 8.92 -14.07 -0.19
N VAL A 18 8.94 -13.22 0.85
CA VAL A 18 9.26 -13.62 2.24
C VAL A 18 8.04 -13.78 3.13
N CYS A 19 6.82 -13.48 2.64
CA CYS A 19 5.64 -13.42 3.50
C CYS A 19 5.21 -14.83 3.96
N PRO A 20 5.25 -15.15 5.27
CA PRO A 20 4.81 -16.46 5.78
C PRO A 20 3.28 -16.66 5.72
N LYS A 21 2.55 -15.62 5.31
CA LYS A 21 1.09 -15.61 5.16
C LYS A 21 0.66 -15.53 3.69
N GLU A 22 1.62 -15.61 2.76
CA GLU A 22 1.35 -15.65 1.32
C GLU A 22 0.51 -14.45 0.84
N ILE A 23 0.75 -13.27 1.43
CA ILE A 23 0.10 -12.05 0.98
C ILE A 23 0.79 -11.58 -0.30
N SER A 24 0.04 -11.49 -1.38
CA SER A 24 0.55 -11.01 -2.66
C SER A 24 0.74 -9.51 -2.71
N ALA A 25 1.68 -9.03 -3.53
CA ALA A 25 1.86 -7.60 -3.78
C ALA A 25 0.61 -6.96 -4.40
N ASP A 26 -0.20 -7.72 -5.14
CA ASP A 26 -1.48 -7.26 -5.70
C ASP A 26 -2.48 -6.84 -4.61
N HIS A 27 -2.49 -7.54 -3.48
CA HIS A 27 -3.34 -7.18 -2.35
C HIS A 27 -2.89 -5.82 -1.77
N ILE A 28 -1.58 -5.62 -1.61
CA ILE A 28 -1.01 -4.35 -1.15
C ILE A 28 -1.31 -3.22 -2.15
N ALA A 29 -1.17 -3.48 -3.45
CA ALA A 29 -1.48 -2.52 -4.50
C ALA A 29 -2.96 -2.10 -4.48
N LYS A 30 -3.88 -3.04 -4.18
CA LYS A 30 -5.29 -2.72 -3.98
C LYS A 30 -5.49 -1.77 -2.81
N LEU A 31 -4.91 -2.08 -1.64
CA LEU A 31 -5.03 -1.23 -0.45
C LEU A 31 -4.51 0.19 -0.70
N ASN A 32 -3.38 0.32 -1.40
CA ASN A 32 -2.83 1.63 -1.76
C ASN A 32 -3.79 2.42 -2.67
N ARG A 33 -4.41 1.77 -3.67
CA ARG A 33 -5.40 2.43 -4.53
C ARG A 33 -6.65 2.85 -3.75
N ASP A 34 -7.16 1.99 -2.88
CA ASP A 34 -8.34 2.26 -2.08
C ASP A 34 -8.07 3.46 -1.14
N TYR A 35 -6.89 3.51 -0.51
CA TYR A 35 -6.45 4.65 0.30
C TYR A 35 -6.38 5.94 -0.52
N LEU A 36 -5.72 5.93 -1.69
CA LEU A 36 -5.61 7.10 -2.57
C LEU A 36 -6.98 7.64 -2.98
N VAL A 37 -7.92 6.76 -3.32
CA VAL A 37 -9.29 7.15 -3.68
C VAL A 37 -10.03 7.74 -2.48
N ALA A 38 -9.90 7.14 -1.30
CA ALA A 38 -10.50 7.66 -0.07
C ALA A 38 -9.96 9.05 0.27
N SER A 39 -8.64 9.23 0.26
CA SER A 39 -7.99 10.52 0.51
C SER A 39 -8.41 11.57 -0.52
N ALA A 40 -8.46 11.22 -1.82
CA ALA A 40 -8.92 12.16 -2.85
C ALA A 40 -10.37 12.61 -2.61
N ARG A 41 -11.26 11.69 -2.21
CA ARG A 41 -12.66 12.01 -1.88
C ARG A 41 -12.78 12.90 -0.66
N GLU A 42 -11.98 12.63 0.38
CA GLU A 42 -11.91 13.46 1.58
C GLU A 42 -11.48 14.89 1.24
N THR A 43 -10.43 15.05 0.43
CA THR A 43 -9.94 16.39 0.02
C THR A 43 -10.86 17.14 -0.95
N ALA A 44 -11.78 16.43 -1.62
CA ALA A 44 -12.74 17.02 -2.56
C ALA A 44 -14.08 17.41 -1.92
N SER A 45 -14.25 17.14 -0.62
CA SER A 45 -15.42 17.51 0.19
C SER A 45 -15.18 18.82 0.93
#